data_AF-A0A3D9ZG29-F1
#
_entry.id   AF-A0A3D9ZG29-F1
#
_cell.length_a   1.000
_cell.length_b   1.000
_cell.length_c   1.000
_cell.angle_alpha   90.00
_cell.angle_beta   90.00
_cell.angle_gamma   90.00
#
_symmetry.space_group_name_H-M   'P 1'
#
loop_
_entity.id
_entity.type
_entity.pdbx_description
1 polymer ?
#
loop_
_entity_poly.entity_id
_entity_poly.type
_entity_poly.pdbx_seq_one_letter_code
_entity_poly.pdbx_strand_id
1 'polypeptide(L)'
;MSLELPGELRSLLGVLGYTWPEADEDKLFEMGEAWLRFATTLDSLTSSAQAEAAPVWSGNTGADIAAFQRWWTNEDSPLASMRDGMPAAVLTGTGLIICGTIVLALKVAVIVQLTILAVEIAQAIATATVTVGASLAEIPIFQQVSRIAVGALFDQVISTLLEA
;
A
#
# COMPACT_ATOMS: atom_id res chain seq x y z
N MET A 1 -5.15 -11.92 -5.59
CA MET A 1 -6.52 -11.44 -5.78
C MET A 1 -6.90 -10.60 -4.58
N SER A 2 -7.36 -9.37 -4.81
CA SER A 2 -7.74 -8.44 -3.75
C SER A 2 -8.79 -9.02 -2.79
N LEU A 3 -8.71 -8.64 -1.53
CA LEU A 3 -9.66 -8.99 -0.49
C LEU A 3 -11.02 -8.34 -0.80
N GLU A 4 -12.01 -9.22 -0.97
CA GLU A 4 -13.39 -8.85 -1.29
C GLU A 4 -14.31 -8.99 -0.09
N LEU A 5 -15.31 -8.11 -0.04
CA LEU A 5 -16.33 -8.13 1.00
C LEU A 5 -17.45 -9.12 0.66
N PRO A 6 -17.76 -10.11 1.53
CA PRO A 6 -18.91 -10.99 1.38
C PRO A 6 -20.23 -10.20 1.25
N GLY A 7 -21.15 -10.69 0.41
CA GLY A 7 -22.40 -9.99 0.09
C GLY A 7 -23.24 -9.58 1.29
N GLU A 8 -23.36 -10.45 2.30
CA GLU A 8 -24.09 -10.17 3.54
C GLU A 8 -23.47 -9.00 4.33
N LEU A 9 -22.14 -8.95 4.42
CA LEU A 9 -21.43 -7.86 5.10
C LEU A 9 -21.48 -6.56 4.30
N ARG A 10 -21.54 -6.64 2.97
CA ARG A 10 -21.70 -5.47 2.08
C ARG A 10 -23.03 -4.74 2.34
N SER A 11 -24.10 -5.49 2.54
CA SER A 11 -25.40 -4.92 2.92
C SER A 11 -25.30 -4.17 4.26
N LEU A 12 -24.69 -4.80 5.28
CA LEU A 12 -24.48 -4.19 6.59
C LEU A 12 -23.63 -2.92 6.52
N LEU A 13 -22.54 -2.93 5.75
CA LEU A 13 -21.70 -1.75 5.55
C LEU A 13 -22.49 -0.59 4.91
N GLY A 14 -23.37 -0.90 3.94
CA GLY A 14 -24.26 0.07 3.32
C GLY A 14 -25.26 0.67 4.33
N VAL A 15 -25.79 -0.12 5.26
CA VAL A 15 -26.65 0.37 6.35
C VAL A 15 -25.90 1.34 7.27
N LEU A 16 -24.61 1.08 7.51
CA LEU A 16 -23.74 1.99 8.26
C LEU A 16 -23.41 3.29 7.49
N GLY A 17 -23.69 3.34 6.19
CA GLY A 17 -23.46 4.52 5.34
C GLY A 17 -22.06 4.60 4.75
N TYR A 18 -21.30 3.50 4.76
CA TYR A 18 -19.96 3.45 4.16
C TYR A 18 -19.95 2.61 2.89
N THR A 19 -18.96 2.88 2.03
CA THR A 19 -18.68 2.09 0.83
C THR A 19 -17.43 1.25 1.05
N TRP A 20 -17.40 0.06 0.47
CA TRP A 20 -16.21 -0.80 0.49
C TRP A 20 -15.07 -0.14 -0.28
N PRO A 21 -13.83 -0.10 0.25
CA PRO A 21 -12.68 0.42 -0.48
C PRO A 21 -12.34 -0.49 -1.68
N GLU A 22 -12.34 0.09 -2.88
CA GLU A 22 -12.04 -0.62 -4.14
C GLU A 22 -10.53 -0.71 -4.45
N ALA A 23 -9.68 -0.12 -3.61
CA ALA A 23 -8.23 -0.20 -3.78
C ALA A 23 -7.76 -1.66 -3.77
N ASP A 24 -6.96 -2.05 -4.76
CA ASP A 24 -6.38 -3.40 -4.89
C ASP A 24 -4.98 -3.42 -4.26
N GLU A 25 -4.91 -3.94 -3.03
CA GLU A 25 -3.67 -4.08 -2.27
C GLU A 25 -2.65 -5.00 -2.96
N ASP A 26 -3.10 -6.02 -3.69
CA ASP A 26 -2.19 -6.92 -4.40
C ASP A 26 -1.54 -6.20 -5.57
N LYS A 27 -2.28 -5.32 -6.25
CA LYS A 27 -1.70 -4.46 -7.29
C LYS A 27 -0.72 -3.45 -6.71
N LEU A 28 -0.99 -2.91 -5.52
CA LEU A 28 -0.03 -2.05 -4.83
C LEU A 28 1.26 -2.80 -4.48
N PHE A 29 1.16 -4.02 -3.98
CA PHE A 29 2.33 -4.88 -3.73
C PHE A 29 3.07 -5.22 -5.02
N GLU A 30 2.36 -5.64 -6.08
CA GLU A 30 2.95 -5.98 -7.37
C GLU A 30 3.72 -4.79 -7.97
N MET A 31 3.14 -3.59 -7.92
CA MET A 31 3.79 -2.36 -8.37
C MET A 31 5.00 -2.01 -7.50
N GLY A 32 4.87 -2.15 -6.18
CA GLY A 32 5.97 -1.91 -5.25
C GLY A 32 7.16 -2.83 -5.50
N GLU A 33 6.90 -4.13 -5.66
CA GLU A 33 7.93 -5.12 -6.02
C GLU A 33 8.54 -4.85 -7.39
N ALA A 34 7.76 -4.38 -8.37
CA ALA A 34 8.29 -4.01 -9.67
C ALA A 34 9.28 -2.84 -9.58
N TRP A 35 8.99 -1.83 -8.76
CA TRP A 35 9.91 -0.72 -8.48
C TRP A 35 11.17 -1.15 -7.76
N LEU A 36 11.07 -2.06 -6.78
CA LEU A 36 12.24 -2.62 -6.10
C LEU A 36 13.11 -3.45 -7.06
N ARG A 37 12.50 -4.27 -7.92
CA ARG A 37 13.23 -5.01 -8.97
C ARG A 37 13.91 -4.06 -9.97
N PHE A 38 13.25 -2.96 -10.30
CA PHE A 38 13.83 -1.92 -11.16
C PHE A 38 15.07 -1.28 -10.50
N ALA A 39 15.02 -0.98 -9.21
CA ALA A 39 16.17 -0.45 -8.48
C ALA A 39 17.38 -1.41 -8.51
N THR A 40 17.15 -2.72 -8.28
CA THR A 40 18.21 -3.74 -8.39
C THR A 40 18.77 -3.84 -9.81
N THR A 41 17.91 -3.73 -10.82
CA THR A 41 18.33 -3.72 -12.22
C THR A 41 19.21 -2.51 -12.53
N LEU A 42 18.84 -1.31 -12.05
CA LEU A 42 19.66 -0.12 -12.19
C LEU A 42 21.02 -0.25 -11.51
N ASP A 43 21.09 -0.85 -10.32
CA ASP A 43 22.36 -1.06 -9.60
C ASP A 43 23.32 -1.96 -10.38
N SER A 44 22.80 -3.10 -10.87
CA SER A 44 23.59 -4.02 -11.70
C SER A 44 24.08 -3.36 -12.99
N LEU A 45 23.21 -2.62 -13.69
CA LEU A 45 23.56 -1.94 -14.93
C LEU A 45 24.61 -0.85 -14.69
N THR A 46 24.45 -0.07 -13.62
CA THR A 46 25.40 0.97 -13.22
C THR A 46 26.77 0.38 -12.90
N SER A 47 26.79 -0.72 -12.15
CA SER A 47 28.02 -1.43 -11.79
C SER A 47 28.74 -2.01 -13.00
N SER A 48 28.00 -2.67 -13.91
CA SER A 48 28.55 -3.19 -15.16
C SER A 48 29.07 -2.06 -16.05
N ALA A 49 28.31 -0.98 -16.24
CA ALA A 49 28.74 0.16 -17.04
C ALA A 49 30.03 0.79 -16.50
N GLN A 50 30.15 0.93 -15.18
CA GLN A 50 31.36 1.44 -14.55
C GLN A 50 32.55 0.50 -14.72
N ALA A 51 32.33 -0.82 -14.63
CA ALA A 51 33.37 -1.83 -14.81
C ALA A 51 33.92 -1.88 -16.24
N GLU A 52 33.08 -1.63 -17.25
CA GLU A 52 33.47 -1.56 -18.66
C GLU A 52 34.13 -0.22 -19.03
N ALA A 53 33.68 0.88 -18.40
CA ALA A 53 34.22 2.21 -18.69
C ALA A 53 35.61 2.44 -18.06
N ALA A 54 35.84 1.96 -16.83
CA ALA A 54 37.09 2.21 -16.09
C ALA A 54 38.39 1.72 -16.77
N PRO A 55 38.41 0.58 -17.46
CA PRO A 55 39.54 0.15 -18.27
C PRO A 55 39.95 1.15 -19.36
N VAL A 56 39.00 1.91 -19.93
CA VAL A 56 39.25 2.83 -21.04
C VAL A 56 40.26 3.91 -20.66
N TRP A 57 40.12 4.53 -19.49
CA TRP A 57 41.07 5.56 -19.04
C TRP A 57 42.20 5.05 -18.15
N SER A 58 42.12 3.83 -17.63
CA SER A 58 43.23 3.23 -16.89
C SER A 58 44.27 2.58 -17.80
N GLY A 59 43.87 2.08 -18.98
CA GLY A 59 44.75 1.44 -19.95
C GLY A 59 45.22 2.35 -21.10
N ASN A 60 44.63 3.53 -21.27
CA ASN A 60 44.95 4.44 -22.38
C ASN A 60 45.31 5.84 -21.87
N THR A 61 46.11 6.57 -22.64
CA THR A 61 46.49 7.96 -22.38
C THR A 61 46.18 8.83 -23.59
N GLY A 62 45.65 10.03 -23.35
CA GLY A 62 45.21 10.94 -24.41
C GLY A 62 44.29 12.03 -23.86
N ALA A 63 44.22 13.16 -24.56
CA ALA A 63 43.35 14.27 -24.18
C ALA A 63 41.85 13.91 -24.33
N ASP A 64 41.55 13.13 -25.35
CA ASP A 64 40.28 12.47 -25.64
C ASP A 64 39.88 11.46 -24.54
N ILE A 65 40.82 10.62 -24.09
CA ILE A 65 40.57 9.67 -22.98
C ILE A 65 40.27 10.42 -21.67
N ALA A 66 41.02 11.48 -21.37
CA ALA A 66 40.76 12.32 -20.20
C ALA A 66 39.43 13.09 -20.29
N ALA A 67 39.02 13.50 -21.51
CA ALA A 67 37.71 14.12 -21.73
C ALA A 67 36.57 13.13 -21.50
N PHE A 68 36.71 11.89 -21.98
CA PHE A 68 35.75 10.82 -21.72
C PHE A 68 35.60 10.53 -20.22
N GLN A 69 36.72 10.38 -19.49
CA GLN A 69 36.67 10.17 -18.05
C GLN A 69 35.91 11.30 -17.34
N ARG A 70 36.20 12.56 -17.66
CA ARG A 70 35.49 13.71 -17.07
C ARG A 70 34.00 13.71 -17.39
N TRP A 71 33.61 13.40 -18.63
CA TRP A 71 32.21 13.29 -19.02
C TRP A 71 31.50 12.16 -18.27
N TRP A 72 32.15 10.99 -18.14
CA TRP A 72 31.61 9.81 -17.49
C TRP A 72 31.44 9.98 -15.97
N THR A 73 32.34 10.69 -15.30
CA THR A 73 32.29 10.91 -13.85
C THR A 73 31.58 12.21 -13.44
N ASN A 74 31.00 12.94 -14.40
CA ASN A 74 30.30 14.18 -14.11
C ASN A 74 28.99 13.92 -13.33
N GLU A 75 28.51 14.91 -12.57
CA GLU A 75 27.24 14.85 -11.85
C GLU A 75 26.04 14.77 -12.81
N ASP A 76 26.14 15.39 -14.00
CA ASP A 76 25.14 15.28 -15.07
C ASP A 76 25.35 14.06 -15.98
N SER A 77 26.21 13.12 -15.59
CA SER A 77 26.49 11.94 -16.40
C SER A 77 25.32 10.94 -16.39
N PRO A 78 25.18 10.11 -17.44
CA PRO A 78 24.25 9.00 -17.41
C PRO A 78 24.44 8.06 -16.20
N LEU A 79 25.68 7.89 -15.74
CA LEU A 79 26.02 7.08 -14.57
C LEU A 79 25.46 7.69 -13.27
N ALA A 80 25.66 8.99 -13.07
CA ALA A 80 25.13 9.70 -11.91
C ALA A 80 23.60 9.70 -11.90
N SER A 81 22.96 9.94 -13.06
CA SER A 81 21.50 9.86 -13.19
C SER A 81 20.95 8.48 -12.87
N MET A 82 21.63 7.40 -13.29
CA MET A 82 21.24 6.03 -12.93
C MET A 82 21.39 5.75 -11.43
N ARG A 83 22.46 6.26 -10.80
CA ARG A 83 22.68 6.14 -9.35
C ARG A 83 21.62 6.88 -8.54
N ASP A 84 21.23 8.07 -8.98
CA ASP A 84 20.20 8.87 -8.31
C ASP A 84 18.79 8.28 -8.51
N GLY A 85 18.57 7.57 -9.62
CA GLY A 85 17.32 6.86 -9.90
C GLY A 85 17.07 5.68 -8.95
N MET A 86 18.12 5.06 -8.40
CA MET A 86 18.01 3.92 -7.47
C MET A 86 17.26 4.26 -6.16
N PRO A 87 17.68 5.26 -5.36
CA PRO A 87 16.98 5.60 -4.12
C PRO A 87 15.54 6.06 -4.39
N ALA A 88 15.28 6.75 -5.50
CA ALA A 88 13.92 7.14 -5.89
C ALA A 88 13.04 5.91 -6.20
N ALA A 89 13.58 4.93 -6.92
CA ALA A 89 12.89 3.67 -7.20
C ALA A 89 12.63 2.85 -5.93
N VAL A 90 13.60 2.78 -5.01
CA VAL A 90 13.43 2.13 -3.71
C VAL A 90 12.34 2.81 -2.91
N LEU A 91 12.40 4.14 -2.77
CA LEU A 91 11.43 4.92 -2.00
C LEU A 91 10.01 4.72 -2.53
N THR A 92 9.83 4.80 -3.86
CA THR A 92 8.54 4.58 -4.52
C THR A 92 8.05 3.15 -4.28
N GLY A 93 8.92 2.16 -4.43
CA GLY A 93 8.59 0.75 -4.22
C GLY A 93 8.16 0.47 -2.77
N THR A 94 8.90 0.99 -1.80
CA THR A 94 8.57 0.84 -0.38
C THR A 94 7.27 1.57 -0.01
N GLY A 95 7.04 2.76 -0.55
CA GLY A 95 5.81 3.52 -0.31
C GLY A 95 4.58 2.76 -0.80
N LEU A 96 4.65 2.17 -2.01
CA LEU A 96 3.56 1.35 -2.55
C LEU A 96 3.27 0.11 -1.70
N ILE A 97 4.30 -0.55 -1.16
CA ILE A 97 4.14 -1.70 -0.25
C ILE A 97 3.48 -1.26 1.06
N ILE A 98 3.88 -0.11 1.62
CA ILE A 98 3.27 0.45 2.83
C ILE A 98 1.79 0.74 2.58
N CYS A 99 1.46 1.42 1.48
CA CYS A 99 0.08 1.70 1.08
C CYS A 99 -0.75 0.41 0.93
N GLY A 100 -0.21 -0.62 0.26
CA GLY A 100 -0.85 -1.92 0.14
C GLY A 100 -1.14 -2.56 1.50
N THR A 101 -0.17 -2.50 2.42
CA THR A 101 -0.31 -3.03 3.78
C THR A 101 -1.39 -2.31 4.58
N ILE A 102 -1.44 -0.98 4.49
CA ILE A 102 -2.45 -0.15 5.16
C ILE A 102 -3.85 -0.47 4.62
N VAL A 103 -4.02 -0.56 3.29
CA VAL A 103 -5.30 -0.90 2.67
C VAL A 103 -5.76 -2.29 3.06
N LEU A 104 -4.85 -3.28 3.07
CA LEU A 104 -5.18 -4.63 3.51
C LEU A 104 -5.63 -4.65 4.98
N ALA A 105 -4.90 -3.97 5.86
CA ALA A 105 -5.23 -3.86 7.27
C ALA A 105 -6.62 -3.22 7.49
N LEU A 106 -6.93 -2.14 6.75
CA LEU A 106 -8.25 -1.51 6.77
C LEU A 106 -9.35 -2.51 6.40
N LYS A 107 -9.20 -3.20 5.27
CA LYS A 107 -10.20 -4.16 4.79
C LYS A 107 -10.45 -5.28 5.79
N VAL A 108 -9.39 -5.83 6.37
CA VAL A 108 -9.50 -6.85 7.42
C VAL A 108 -10.22 -6.30 8.66
N ALA A 109 -9.85 -5.12 9.14
CA ALA A 109 -10.48 -4.50 10.30
C ALA A 109 -11.97 -4.21 10.08
N VAL A 110 -12.35 -3.73 8.89
CA VAL A 110 -13.76 -3.52 8.52
C VAL A 110 -14.53 -4.84 8.49
N ILE A 111 -13.97 -5.91 7.90
CA ILE A 111 -14.61 -7.24 7.90
C ILE A 111 -14.84 -7.74 9.33
N VAL A 112 -13.84 -7.62 10.19
CA VAL A 112 -13.95 -8.03 11.60
C VAL A 112 -15.06 -7.24 12.30
N GLN A 113 -15.09 -5.92 12.16
CA GLN A 113 -16.11 -5.07 12.78
C GLN A 113 -17.53 -5.40 12.30
N LEU A 114 -17.70 -5.62 10.99
CA LEU A 114 -19.00 -6.01 10.43
C LEU A 114 -19.44 -7.40 10.89
N THR A 115 -18.49 -8.31 11.07
CA THR A 115 -18.77 -9.66 11.59
C THR A 115 -19.24 -9.61 13.04
N ILE A 116 -18.63 -8.77 13.87
CA ILE A 116 -19.07 -8.53 15.25
C ILE A 116 -20.50 -7.99 15.25
N LEU A 117 -20.78 -6.95 14.45
CA LEU A 117 -22.13 -6.39 14.33
C LEU A 117 -23.17 -7.43 13.88
N ALA A 118 -22.82 -8.29 12.91
CA ALA A 118 -23.70 -9.35 12.45
C ALA A 118 -24.06 -10.34 13.57
N VAL A 119 -23.08 -10.69 14.42
CA VAL A 119 -23.29 -11.56 15.59
C VAL A 119 -24.18 -10.88 16.63
N GLU A 120 -23.94 -9.60 16.93
CA GLU A 120 -24.76 -8.82 17.86
C GLU A 120 -26.23 -8.75 17.39
N ILE A 121 -26.46 -8.50 16.11
CA ILE A 121 -27.81 -8.50 15.51
C ILE A 121 -28.45 -9.90 15.62
N ALA A 122 -27.71 -10.96 15.32
CA ALA A 122 -28.21 -12.33 15.43
C ALA A 122 -28.61 -12.67 16.87
N GLN A 123 -27.82 -12.25 17.86
CA GLN A 123 -28.12 -12.45 19.29
C GLN A 123 -29.33 -11.64 19.74
N ALA A 124 -29.46 -10.39 19.29
CA ALA A 124 -30.63 -9.55 19.56
C ALA A 124 -31.91 -10.19 19.02
N ILE A 125 -31.86 -10.78 17.82
CA ILE A 125 -32.98 -11.52 17.21
C ILE A 125 -33.26 -12.82 17.96
N ALA A 126 -32.23 -13.59 18.31
CA ALA A 126 -32.38 -14.87 19.02
C ALA A 126 -33.02 -14.71 20.40
N THR A 127 -32.74 -13.60 21.08
CA THR A 127 -33.30 -13.28 22.41
C THR A 127 -34.62 -12.52 22.35
N ALA A 128 -35.07 -12.10 21.17
CA ALA A 128 -36.26 -11.26 21.00
C ALA A 128 -37.52 -11.87 21.61
N THR A 129 -37.75 -13.18 21.48
CA THR A 129 -38.95 -13.82 22.04
C THR A 129 -38.93 -13.82 23.57
N VAL A 130 -37.75 -13.99 24.18
CA VAL A 130 -37.60 -14.04 25.64
C VAL A 130 -37.68 -12.64 26.25
N THR A 131 -37.19 -11.63 25.54
CA THR A 131 -37.20 -10.22 25.97
C THR A 131 -38.47 -9.47 25.55
N VAL A 132 -39.46 -10.18 24.97
CA VAL A 132 -40.70 -9.58 24.42
C VAL A 132 -40.40 -8.45 23.42
N GLY A 133 -39.35 -8.64 22.60
CA GLY A 133 -38.91 -7.72 21.56
C GLY A 133 -38.03 -6.57 22.05
N ALA A 134 -37.73 -6.46 23.35
CA ALA A 134 -36.90 -5.38 23.88
C ALA A 134 -35.46 -5.40 23.31
N SER A 135 -34.89 -6.59 23.10
CA SER A 135 -33.53 -6.72 22.54
C SER A 135 -33.41 -6.19 21.10
N LEU A 136 -34.50 -6.14 20.33
CA LEU A 136 -34.49 -5.58 18.98
C LEU A 136 -34.26 -4.05 18.98
N ALA A 137 -34.57 -3.37 20.09
CA ALA A 137 -34.31 -1.94 20.25
C ALA A 137 -32.82 -1.61 20.44
N GLU A 138 -31.98 -2.62 20.69
CA GLU A 138 -30.53 -2.45 20.81
C GLU A 138 -29.82 -2.41 19.45
N ILE A 139 -30.43 -2.96 18.40
CA ILE A 139 -29.87 -3.03 17.05
C ILE A 139 -29.43 -1.64 16.51
N PRO A 140 -30.25 -0.58 16.59
CA PRO A 140 -29.83 0.76 16.17
C PRO A 140 -28.62 1.29 16.96
N ILE A 141 -28.48 0.90 18.23
CA ILE A 141 -27.36 1.30 19.09
C ILE A 141 -26.08 0.61 18.60
N PHE A 142 -26.11 -0.70 18.37
CA PHE A 142 -24.97 -1.46 17.82
C PHE A 142 -24.54 -0.94 16.44
N GLN A 143 -25.51 -0.60 15.59
CA GLN A 143 -25.23 0.04 14.30
C GLN A 143 -24.55 1.39 14.47
N GLN A 144 -24.98 2.22 15.41
CA GLN A 144 -24.37 3.52 15.63
C GLN A 144 -22.93 3.40 16.16
N VAL A 145 -22.67 2.48 17.09
CA VAL A 145 -21.32 2.21 17.60
C VAL A 145 -20.42 1.69 16.48
N SER A 146 -20.90 0.74 15.68
CA SER A 146 -20.15 0.21 14.54
C SER A 146 -19.88 1.26 13.47
N ARG A 147 -20.83 2.18 13.22
CA ARG A 147 -20.64 3.31 12.31
C ARG A 147 -19.48 4.21 12.75
N ILE A 148 -19.37 4.48 14.04
CA ILE A 148 -18.28 5.29 14.60
C ILE A 148 -16.95 4.53 14.50
N ALA A 149 -16.94 3.25 14.85
CA ALA A 149 -15.74 2.42 14.78
C ALA A 149 -15.21 2.30 13.34
N VAL A 150 -16.09 2.02 12.38
CA VAL A 150 -15.73 1.97 10.94
C VAL A 150 -15.24 3.33 10.45
N GLY A 151 -15.89 4.42 10.83
CA GLY A 151 -15.45 5.78 10.49
C GLY A 151 -14.05 6.08 10.99
N ALA A 152 -13.77 5.77 12.27
CA ALA A 152 -12.45 5.96 12.86
C ALA A 152 -11.36 5.15 12.15
N LEU A 153 -11.67 3.93 11.68
CA LEU A 153 -10.74 3.12 10.89
C LEU A 153 -10.39 3.80 9.55
N PHE A 154 -11.40 4.33 8.84
CA PHE A 154 -11.17 5.06 7.60
C PHE A 154 -10.37 6.33 7.84
N ASP A 155 -10.72 7.13 8.85
CA ASP A 155 -10.03 8.38 9.17
C ASP A 155 -8.57 8.13 9.54
N GLN A 156 -8.29 7.11 10.36
CA GLN A 156 -6.94 6.72 10.72
C GLN A 156 -6.11 6.34 9.50
N VAL A 157 -6.69 5.56 8.58
CA VAL A 157 -6.00 5.11 7.37
C VAL A 157 -5.76 6.26 6.40
N ILE A 158 -6.74 7.13 6.20
CA ILE A 158 -6.58 8.33 5.37
C ILE A 158 -5.46 9.21 5.94
N SER A 159 -5.43 9.45 7.26
CA SER A 159 -4.36 10.21 7.90
C SER A 159 -3.00 9.55 7.70
N THR A 160 -2.91 8.24 7.92
CA THR A 160 -1.67 7.47 7.77
C THR A 160 -1.15 7.53 6.34
N LEU A 161 -2.04 7.47 5.34
CA LEU A 161 -1.68 7.55 3.92
C LEU A 161 -1.29 8.97 3.48
N LEU A 162 -1.82 10.01 4.12
CA LEU A 162 -1.46 11.40 3.83
C LEU A 162 -0.12 11.80 4.45
N GLU A 163 0.28 11.14 5.53
CA GLU A 163 1.54 11.39 6.24
C GLU A 163 2.70 10.51 5.75
N ALA A 164 2.42 9.48 4.94
CA ALA A 164 3.39 8.53 4.38
C ALA A 164 4.01 9.02 3.05
#